data_AF-A0A816BP53-F1
#
_entry.id   AF-A0A816BP53-F1
#
_cell.length_a   1.000
_cell.length_b   1.000
_cell.length_c   1.000
_cell.angle_alpha   90.00
_cell.angle_beta   90.00
_cell.angle_gamma   90.00
#
_symmetry.space_group_name_H-M   'P 1'
#
loop_
_entity.id
_entity.type
_entity.pdbx_description
1 polymer ?
#
loop_
_entity_poly.entity_id
_entity_poly.type
_entity_poly.pdbx_seq_one_letter_code
_entity_poly.pdbx_strand_id
1 'polypeptide(L)'
;MWKTKLAPTITYSIHDELPDGRIRINDLVEYYTKRLFAGFAPANIKGIDTQSANKSSRFQWRGNGLLKLFTSDFGIIFVDNETPADQPYQWIGTMFSSTLFTHAGVDLMTRTRQPPEHVLNHF
;
A
#
# COMPACT_ATOMS: atom_id res chain seq x y z
N MET A 1 12.52 -3.33 0.86
CA MET A 1 11.81 -4.53 1.33
C MET A 1 11.40 -5.49 0.20
N TRP A 2 11.00 -5.01 -0.98
CA TRP A 2 10.30 -5.83 -1.99
C TRP A 2 11.18 -6.67 -2.94
N LYS A 3 12.50 -6.43 -3.02
CA LYS A 3 13.40 -7.03 -4.04
C LYS A 3 13.38 -8.58 -4.11
N THR A 4 13.00 -9.26 -3.03
CA THR A 4 12.99 -10.74 -2.95
C THR A 4 11.59 -11.33 -2.79
N LYS A 5 10.55 -10.49 -2.91
CA LYS A 5 9.14 -10.87 -2.75
C LYS A 5 8.49 -10.87 -4.13
N LEU A 6 7.63 -11.84 -4.40
CA LEU A 6 6.95 -11.98 -5.69
C LEU A 6 5.45 -11.72 -5.57
N ALA A 7 4.91 -11.08 -6.61
CA ALA A 7 3.48 -10.82 -6.81
C ALA A 7 2.78 -10.27 -5.55
N PRO A 8 3.23 -9.12 -5.02
CA PRO A 8 2.53 -8.48 -3.91
C PRO A 8 1.13 -8.06 -4.36
N THR A 9 0.13 -8.43 -3.57
CA THR A 9 -1.26 -7.98 -3.70
C THR A 9 -1.65 -7.29 -2.40
N ILE A 10 -2.27 -6.12 -2.51
CA ILE A 10 -2.70 -5.34 -1.36
C ILE A 10 -4.22 -5.26 -1.37
N THR A 11 -4.82 -5.57 -0.23
CA THR A 11 -6.26 -5.47 -0.01
C THR A 11 -6.53 -4.48 1.11
N TYR A 12 -7.32 -3.46 0.78
CA TYR A 12 -7.78 -2.44 1.72
C TYR A 12 -9.23 -2.67 2.11
N SER A 13 -9.55 -2.52 3.39
CA SER A 13 -10.94 -2.49 3.87
C SER A 13 -11.11 -1.46 4.98
N ILE A 14 -12.29 -0.86 5.09
CA ILE A 14 -12.57 0.07 6.19
C ILE A 14 -12.43 -0.67 7.53
N HIS A 15 -11.61 -0.12 8.42
CA HIS A 15 -11.48 -0.60 9.79
C HIS A 15 -12.54 0.08 10.67
N ASP A 16 -12.43 1.40 10.80
CA ASP A 16 -13.42 2.26 11.46
C ASP A 16 -13.20 3.73 11.07
N GLU A 17 -14.10 4.58 11.55
CA GLU A 17 -13.98 6.04 11.49
C GLU A 17 -13.66 6.56 12.89
N LEU A 18 -12.67 7.46 12.99
CA LEU A 18 -12.30 8.13 14.22
C LEU A 18 -13.33 9.22 14.57
N PRO A 19 -13.43 9.63 15.85
CA PRO A 19 -14.39 10.66 16.26
C PRO A 19 -14.25 12.02 15.55
N ASP A 20 -13.09 12.29 14.95
CA ASP A 20 -12.80 13.49 14.17
C ASP A 20 -13.05 13.32 12.66
N GLY A 21 -13.74 12.24 12.26
CA GLY A 21 -14.13 11.94 10.88
C GLY A 21 -13.02 11.31 10.02
N ARG A 22 -11.82 11.08 10.58
CA ARG A 22 -10.73 10.44 9.86
C ARG A 22 -10.95 8.95 9.75
N ILE A 23 -10.57 8.37 8.62
CA ILE A 23 -10.71 6.93 8.40
C ILE A 23 -9.47 6.15 8.86
N ARG A 24 -9.71 4.95 9.39
CA ARG A 24 -8.71 3.89 9.50
C ARG A 24 -9.03 2.77 8.53
N ILE A 25 -8.01 2.25 7.88
CA ILE A 25 -8.12 1.23 6.83
C ILE A 25 -7.27 0.04 7.24
N ASN A 26 -7.83 -1.17 7.18
CA ASN A 26 -7.03 -2.39 7.27
C ASN A 26 -6.20 -2.53 6.00
N ASP A 27 -4.91 -2.79 6.15
CA ASP A 27 -3.99 -3.08 5.07
C ASP A 27 -3.54 -4.56 5.18
N LEU A 28 -3.94 -5.37 4.20
CA LEU A 28 -3.45 -6.74 4.03
C LEU A 28 -2.57 -6.82 2.79
N VAL A 29 -1.28 -7.07 2.99
CA VAL A 29 -0.35 -7.35 1.90
C VAL A 29 -0.04 -8.83 1.85
N GLU A 30 -0.34 -9.48 0.74
CA GLU A 30 -0.05 -10.88 0.48
C GLU A 30 1.01 -11.00 -0.61
N TYR A 31 1.96 -11.93 -0.45
CA TYR A 31 3.06 -12.11 -1.39
C TYR A 31 3.71 -13.48 -1.21
N TYR A 32 4.58 -13.85 -2.15
CA TYR A 32 5.43 -15.03 -2.02
C TYR A 32 6.86 -14.64 -1.62
N THR A 33 7.45 -15.36 -0.68
CA THR A 33 8.83 -15.14 -0.23
C THR A 33 9.63 -16.42 -0.27
N LYS A 34 10.92 -16.31 -0.58
CA LYS A 34 11.84 -17.45 -0.55
C LYS A 34 12.01 -17.93 0.90
N ARG A 35 11.79 -19.22 1.14
CA ARG A 35 12.10 -19.93 2.38
C ARG A 35 13.24 -20.90 2.15
N LEU A 36 14.07 -21.07 3.17
CA LEU A 36 15.17 -22.02 3.12
C LEU A 36 14.58 -23.43 2.93
N PHE A 37 15.11 -24.19 1.96
CA PHE A 37 14.71 -25.56 1.62
C PHE A 37 13.28 -25.78 1.06
N ALA A 38 12.44 -24.76 0.98
CA ALA A 38 11.04 -24.90 0.53
C ALA A 38 10.68 -24.06 -0.71
N GLY A 39 11.65 -23.38 -1.33
CA GLY A 39 11.37 -22.50 -2.47
C GLY A 39 10.55 -21.27 -2.07
N PHE A 40 9.58 -20.87 -2.89
CA PHE A 40 8.68 -19.75 -2.58
C PHE A 40 7.45 -20.24 -1.82
N ALA A 41 7.14 -19.57 -0.70
CA ALA A 41 5.97 -19.86 0.11
C ALA A 41 5.14 -18.59 0.32
N PRO A 42 3.80 -18.70 0.48
CA PRO A 42 2.96 -17.56 0.76
C PRO A 42 3.29 -16.95 2.13
N ALA A 43 3.17 -15.63 2.20
CA ALA A 43 3.33 -14.83 3.41
C ALA A 43 2.37 -13.64 3.33
N ASN A 44 2.05 -13.07 4.48
CA ASN A 44 1.27 -11.85 4.56
C ASN A 44 1.82 -10.89 5.61
N ILE A 45 1.49 -9.61 5.43
CA ILE A 45 1.69 -8.52 6.38
C ILE A 45 0.32 -7.92 6.61
N LYS A 46 -0.02 -7.68 7.88
CA LYS A 46 -1.24 -6.98 8.27
C LYS A 46 -0.87 -5.68 8.97
N GLY A 47 -1.55 -4.61 8.63
CA GLY A 47 -1.40 -3.30 9.24
C GLY A 47 -2.72 -2.53 9.27
N ILE A 48 -2.63 -1.33 9.84
CA ILE A 48 -3.72 -0.35 9.83
C ILE A 48 -3.13 0.99 9.37
N ASP A 49 -3.76 1.56 8.36
CA ASP A 49 -3.48 2.90 7.88
C ASP A 49 -4.41 3.89 8.58
N THR A 50 -3.82 4.89 9.23
CA THR A 50 -4.57 5.97 9.87
C THR A 50 -4.42 7.25 9.07
N GLN A 51 -5.53 7.83 8.62
CA GLN A 51 -5.51 9.08 7.86
C GLN A 51 -4.92 10.23 8.70
N SER A 52 -4.12 11.07 8.05
CA SER A 52 -3.51 12.25 8.66
C SER A 52 -4.56 13.33 8.91
N ALA A 53 -4.47 14.00 10.07
CA ALA A 53 -5.33 15.13 10.40
C ALA A 53 -5.07 16.39 9.56
N ASN A 54 -3.85 16.53 9.01
CA ASN A 54 -3.46 17.75 8.30
C ASN A 54 -3.59 17.62 6.77
N LYS A 55 -3.67 16.40 6.24
CA LYS A 55 -3.73 16.14 4.79
C LYS A 55 -4.44 14.83 4.50
N SER A 56 -5.63 14.91 3.91
CA SER A 56 -6.49 13.75 3.65
C SER A 56 -5.87 12.68 2.75
N SER A 57 -4.90 13.04 1.90
CA SER A 57 -4.18 12.08 1.05
C SER A 57 -2.97 11.42 1.74
N ARG A 58 -2.72 11.69 3.02
CA ARG A 58 -1.61 11.10 3.79
C ARG A 58 -2.12 10.16 4.87
N PHE A 59 -1.33 9.12 5.10
CA PHE A 59 -1.63 8.05 6.04
C PHE A 59 -0.38 7.66 6.81
N GLN A 60 -0.59 7.27 8.06
CA GLN A 60 0.41 6.59 8.86
C GLN A 60 0.03 5.12 8.97
N TRP A 61 0.84 4.27 8.37
CA TRP A 61 0.74 2.81 8.49
C TRP A 61 1.33 2.35 9.83
N ARG A 62 0.69 1.37 10.45
CA ARG A 62 1.24 0.63 11.60
C ARG A 62 1.01 -0.86 11.43
N GLY A 63 2.05 -1.65 11.62
CA GLY A 63 1.95 -3.11 11.53
C GLY A 63 1.12 -3.72 12.67
N ASN A 64 0.70 -4.97 12.50
CA ASN A 64 0.01 -5.75 13.53
C ASN A 64 0.95 -6.79 14.18
N GLY A 65 0.56 -7.32 15.35
CA GLY A 65 1.36 -8.29 16.11
C GLY A 65 2.76 -7.77 16.44
N LEU A 66 3.79 -8.54 16.09
CA LEU A 66 5.20 -8.14 16.24
C LEU A 66 5.57 -6.90 15.41
N LEU A 67 4.83 -6.61 14.34
CA LEU A 67 5.07 -5.45 13.49
C LEU A 67 4.48 -4.15 14.04
N LYS A 68 3.78 -4.18 15.19
CA LYS A 68 3.24 -2.96 15.84
C LYS A 68 4.29 -1.92 16.21
N LEU A 69 5.55 -2.35 16.34
CA LEU A 69 6.69 -1.47 16.61
C LEU A 69 7.15 -0.69 15.38
N PHE A 70 6.65 -1.03 14.20
CA PHE A 70 7.01 -0.38 12.95
C PHE A 70 5.87 0.50 12.46
N THR A 71 6.22 1.73 12.10
CA THR A 71 5.33 2.69 11.46
C THR A 71 5.97 3.22 10.19
N SER A 72 5.14 3.62 9.23
CA SER A 72 5.60 4.26 8.00
C SER A 72 4.59 5.34 7.60
N ASP A 73 5.09 6.50 7.18
CA ASP A 73 4.24 7.55 6.62
C ASP A 73 4.22 7.43 5.11
N PHE A 74 3.04 7.40 4.51
CA PHE A 74 2.86 7.41 3.07
C PHE A 74 1.73 8.34 2.64
N GLY A 75 1.63 8.59 1.35
CA GLY A 75 0.53 9.34 0.79
C GLY A 75 0.28 9.04 -0.67
N ILE A 76 -0.96 9.28 -1.08
CA ILE A 76 -1.39 9.17 -2.46
C ILE A 76 -0.94 10.45 -3.19
N ILE A 77 -0.19 10.26 -4.27
CA ILE A 77 0.36 11.35 -5.11
C ILE A 77 -0.27 11.41 -6.49
N PHE A 78 -0.74 10.27 -7.01
CA PHE A 78 -1.46 10.18 -8.27
C PHE A 78 -2.66 9.25 -8.11
N VAL A 79 -3.74 9.60 -8.79
CA VAL A 79 -4.94 8.77 -8.89
C VAL A 79 -5.34 8.75 -10.36
N ASP A 80 -5.78 7.60 -10.80
CA ASP A 80 -6.41 7.42 -12.10
C ASP A 80 -7.47 8.51 -12.38
N ASN A 81 -7.26 9.22 -13.49
CA ASN A 81 -8.11 10.29 -13.98
C ASN A 81 -8.70 9.99 -15.38
N GLU A 82 -8.41 8.81 -15.94
CA GLU A 82 -8.91 8.38 -17.25
C GLU A 82 -10.15 7.50 -17.12
N THR A 83 -10.26 6.77 -16.01
CA THR A 83 -11.43 5.95 -15.71
C THR A 83 -12.65 6.84 -15.42
N PRO A 84 -13.82 6.56 -16.05
CA PRO A 84 -15.06 7.25 -15.76
C PRO A 84 -15.42 7.23 -14.27
N ALA A 85 -16.02 8.32 -13.77
CA ALA A 85 -16.30 8.52 -12.34
C ALA A 85 -17.26 7.49 -11.72
N ASP A 86 -18.02 6.75 -12.55
CA ASP A 86 -18.92 5.67 -12.13
C ASP A 86 -18.22 4.29 -12.06
N GLN A 87 -16.93 4.24 -12.37
CA GLN A 87 -16.12 3.02 -12.32
C GLN A 87 -15.01 3.12 -11.26
N PRO A 88 -14.56 1.98 -10.69
CA PRO A 88 -13.47 1.99 -9.73
C PRO A 88 -12.17 2.43 -10.39
N TYR A 89 -11.38 3.27 -9.71
CA TYR A 89 -10.02 3.61 -10.12
C TYR A 89 -9.18 2.35 -10.41
N GLN A 90 -8.45 2.37 -11.52
CA GLN A 90 -7.64 1.26 -12.00
C GLN A 90 -6.21 1.28 -11.47
N TRP A 91 -5.72 2.45 -11.06
CA TRP A 91 -4.37 2.60 -10.54
C TRP A 91 -4.25 3.79 -9.58
N ILE A 92 -3.24 3.71 -8.70
CA ILE A 92 -2.82 4.82 -7.84
C ILE A 92 -1.30 4.84 -7.74
N GLY A 93 -0.75 6.05 -7.63
CA GLY A 93 0.64 6.27 -7.24
C GLY A 93 0.71 6.67 -5.77
N THR A 94 1.56 6.00 -4.99
CA THR A 94 1.84 6.38 -3.61
C THR A 94 3.32 6.70 -3.43
N MET A 95 3.62 7.57 -2.47
CA MET A 95 4.99 7.76 -1.99
C MET A 95 5.05 7.43 -0.50
N PHE A 96 6.15 6.83 -0.07
CA PHE A 96 6.39 6.52 1.34
C PHE A 96 7.74 7.03 1.80
N SER A 97 7.79 7.42 3.08
CA SER A 97 8.99 7.92 3.73
C SER A 97 9.94 6.78 4.08
N SER A 98 11.20 7.10 4.31
CA SER A 98 12.18 6.11 4.78
C SER A 98 11.81 5.60 6.18
N THR A 99 12.01 4.30 6.40
CA THR A 99 12.00 3.65 7.72
C THR A 99 13.40 3.15 8.05
N LEU A 100 13.59 2.55 9.22
CA LEU A 100 14.85 1.87 9.58
C LEU A 100 15.21 0.69 8.64
N PHE A 101 14.26 0.19 7.84
CA PHE A 101 14.42 -1.01 7.01
C PHE A 101 14.18 -0.76 5.52
N THR A 102 13.71 0.44 5.16
CA THR A 102 13.36 0.81 3.79
C THR A 102 13.75 2.25 3.51
N HIS A 103 14.44 2.48 2.39
CA HIS A 103 14.58 3.83 1.85
C HIS A 103 13.21 4.36 1.42
N ALA A 104 13.07 5.69 1.34
CA ALA A 104 11.90 6.31 0.74
C ALA A 104 11.71 5.83 -0.71
N GLY A 105 10.47 5.82 -1.19
CA GLY A 105 10.16 5.32 -2.52
C GLY A 105 8.76 5.67 -2.99
N VAL A 106 8.49 5.23 -4.22
CA VAL A 106 7.20 5.37 -4.90
C VAL A 106 6.71 3.98 -5.27
N ASP A 107 5.44 3.70 -4.99
CA ASP A 107 4.77 2.50 -5.46
C ASP A 107 3.71 2.89 -6.50
N LEU A 108 3.66 2.15 -7.61
CA LEU A 108 2.54 2.15 -8.54
C LEU A 108 1.71 0.89 -8.26
N MET A 109 0.46 1.09 -7.84
CA MET A 109 -0.48 0.02 -7.58
C MET A 109 -1.53 -0.02 -8.68
N THR A 110 -1.79 -1.20 -9.23
CA THR A 110 -2.74 -1.40 -10.33
C THR A 110 -3.73 -2.50 -9.97
N ARG A 111 -4.97 -2.37 -10.44
CA ARG A 111 -6.02 -3.40 -10.29
C ARG A 111 -5.69 -4.68 -11.07
N THR A 112 -4.98 -4.53 -12.18
CA THR A 112 -4.57 -5.62 -13.07
C THR A 112 -3.06 -5.85 -12.97
N ARG A 113 -2.60 -7.05 -13.33
CA ARG A 113 -1.17 -7.41 -13.28
C ARG A 113 -0.31 -6.62 -14.27
N GLN A 114 -0.88 -6.22 -15.39
CA GLN A 114 -0.21 -5.39 -16.39
C GLN A 114 -0.71 -3.96 -16.24
N PRO A 115 0.15 -3.01 -15.82
CA PRO A 115 -0.20 -1.59 -15.83
C PRO A 115 -0.56 -1.14 -17.25
N PRO A 116 -1.53 -0.23 -17.41
CA PRO A 116 -1.76 0.42 -18.70
C PRO A 116 -0.51 1.18 -19.15
N GLU A 117 -0.18 1.13 -20.45
CA GLU A 117 1.05 1.76 -20.98
C GLU A 117 1.11 3.27 -20.73
N HIS A 118 -0.03 3.97 -20.81
CA HIS A 118 -0.08 5.41 -20.54
C HIS A 118 0.40 5.73 -19.13
N VAL A 119 0.08 4.89 -18.13
CA VAL A 119 0.49 5.10 -16.73
C VAL A 119 2.01 5.01 -16.60
N LEU A 120 2.65 4.08 -17.30
CA LEU A 120 4.11 3.91 -17.25
C LEU A 120 4.87 5.13 -17.77
N ASN A 121 4.27 5.94 -18.64
CA ASN A 121 4.88 7.17 -19.14
C ASN A 121 4.82 8.35 -18.14
N HIS A 122 4.05 8.20 -17.05
CA HIS A 122 3.90 9.21 -16.00
C HIS A 122 4.81 8.99 -14.77
N PHE A 123 5.58 7.88 -14.74
CA PHE A 123 6.49 7.51 -13.66
C PHE A 123 7.94 7.40 -14.16
#